data_AF-A0A401NLY0-F1
#
_entry.id   AF-A0A401NLY0-F1
#
_cell.length_a   1.000
_cell.length_b   1.000
_cell.length_c   1.000
_cell.angle_alpha   90.00
_cell.angle_beta   90.00
_cell.angle_gamma   90.00
#
_symmetry.space_group_name_H-M   'P 1'
#
loop_
_entity.id
_entity.type
_entity.pdbx_description
1 polymer ?
#
loop_
_entity_poly.entity_id
_entity_poly.type
_entity_poly.pdbx_seq_one_letter_code
_entity_poly.pdbx_strand_id
1 'polypeptide(L)'
;MWKREQKPAAGNQCFASKRVLGTWKETMPVDDEVGSEHHTAHSTHAQQKNSEPMSEEMLRNAYHLSRLRSSSVEIREKGSERLKEELAKAQRELKLKDEECEKLSKVREQLEQELEELTASLFEEAHKMVREANTKQATAEKQLKEAQGKIDVLLAEVTALKTLVITSTPSSPNRELHPQLQSPSKAAFKKGHSRNKSLSSAMVTAATPNTQLQPICKDGREIDLILFEEFQAWKEEPTLDKACPFLERIYQEDIRPCLSFAKHEVSFNHWSQLSSDSKVVA
;
A
#
# COMPACT_ATOMS: atom_id res chain seq x y z
N MET A 1 4.38 -13.02 37.86
CA MET A 1 3.86 -11.78 38.48
C MET A 1 3.71 -10.71 37.41
N TRP A 2 2.79 -9.76 37.55
CA TRP A 2 2.68 -8.61 36.65
C TRP A 2 3.51 -7.44 37.20
N LYS A 3 4.28 -6.75 36.37
CA LYS A 3 4.78 -5.41 36.68
C LYS A 3 4.27 -4.43 35.62
N ARG A 4 3.26 -3.65 36.02
CA ARG A 4 2.71 -2.51 35.30
C ARG A 4 3.60 -1.31 35.58
N GLU A 5 4.17 -0.70 34.55
CA GLU A 5 4.70 0.67 34.63
C GLU A 5 3.85 1.59 33.75
N GLN A 6 3.76 2.87 34.13
CA GLN A 6 2.84 3.83 33.50
C GLN A 6 3.58 5.05 32.93
N LYS A 7 2.96 5.63 31.90
CA LYS A 7 3.12 6.98 31.30
C LYS A 7 3.82 8.03 32.18
N PRO A 8 4.60 8.95 31.57
CA PRO A 8 4.07 9.92 30.59
C PRO A 8 4.56 9.67 29.14
N ALA A 9 3.81 9.96 28.07
CA ALA A 9 3.01 11.16 27.77
C ALA A 9 3.88 12.42 27.52
N ALA A 10 4.74 12.35 26.49
CA ALA A 10 5.36 13.50 25.85
C ALA A 10 4.62 13.84 24.54
N GLY A 11 4.62 15.11 24.14
CA GLY A 11 3.70 15.62 23.12
C GLY A 11 4.01 15.21 21.67
N ASN A 12 2.94 15.13 20.86
CA ASN A 12 3.04 14.97 19.41
C ASN A 12 3.85 16.13 18.80
N GLN A 13 4.99 15.83 18.18
CA GLN A 13 5.68 16.82 17.35
C GLN A 13 4.91 16.95 16.03
N CYS A 14 4.03 17.94 15.97
CA CYS A 14 3.47 18.40 14.71
C CYS A 14 4.62 18.82 13.79
N PHE A 15 4.70 18.21 12.59
CA PHE A 15 5.63 18.64 11.56
C PHE A 15 5.19 20.00 10.99
N ALA A 16 5.55 21.06 11.71
CA ALA A 16 5.33 22.44 11.31
C ALA A 16 6.15 22.76 10.05
N SER A 17 5.62 22.38 8.89
CA SER A 17 6.18 22.70 7.58
C SER A 17 6.34 24.22 7.49
N LYS A 18 7.60 24.67 7.40
CA LYS A 18 7.95 26.09 7.42
C LYS A 18 7.52 26.74 6.10
N ARG A 19 6.23 27.08 5.99
CA ARG A 19 5.69 27.93 4.94
C ARG A 19 6.33 29.32 5.10
N VAL A 20 7.46 29.55 4.42
CA VAL A 20 8.10 30.86 4.30
C VAL A 20 7.20 31.71 3.40
N LEU A 21 6.13 32.24 4.00
CA LEU A 21 5.20 33.13 3.34
C LEU A 21 5.93 34.47 3.17
N GLY A 22 6.49 34.69 1.98
CA GLY A 22 7.15 35.92 1.61
C GLY A 22 6.15 37.08 1.58
N THR A 23 5.91 37.71 2.71
CA THR A 23 5.06 38.90 2.81
C THR A 23 5.76 40.09 2.16
N TRP A 24 5.63 40.20 0.86
CA TRP A 24 5.97 41.40 0.09
C TRP A 24 5.06 42.53 0.58
N LYS A 25 5.55 43.27 1.58
CA LYS A 25 4.79 44.35 2.24
C LYS A 25 4.74 45.55 1.30
N GLU A 26 3.69 45.60 0.49
CA GLU A 26 3.40 46.72 -0.39
C GLU A 26 3.12 47.99 0.44
N THR A 27 4.05 48.94 0.41
CA THR A 27 3.88 50.29 0.97
C THR A 27 3.73 51.30 -0.15
N MET A 28 2.50 51.45 -0.64
CA MET A 28 2.09 52.60 -1.45
C MET A 28 1.83 53.79 -0.51
N PRO A 29 2.50 54.95 -0.69
CA PRO A 29 2.00 56.21 -0.19
C PRO A 29 0.93 56.72 -1.15
N VAL A 30 -0.33 56.77 -0.68
CA VAL A 30 -1.39 57.56 -1.31
C VAL A 30 -1.72 58.68 -0.34
N ASP A 31 -1.25 59.88 -0.66
CA ASP A 31 -1.70 61.13 -0.06
C ASP A 31 -1.88 62.13 -1.21
N ASP A 32 -3.12 62.30 -1.66
CA ASP A 32 -3.54 63.42 -2.50
C ASP A 32 -3.66 64.66 -1.60
N GLU A 33 -2.68 65.57 -1.66
CA GLU A 33 -2.71 66.87 -0.97
C GLU A 33 -2.74 68.02 -1.99
N VAL A 34 -3.79 68.84 -1.91
CA VAL A 34 -4.10 69.88 -2.90
C VAL A 34 -3.36 71.17 -2.57
N GLY A 35 -2.12 71.28 -3.04
CA GLY A 35 -1.30 72.49 -2.94
C GLY A 35 -1.76 73.64 -3.84
N SER A 36 -2.84 74.33 -3.47
CA SER A 36 -3.38 75.49 -4.21
C SER A 36 -3.15 76.82 -3.48
N GLU A 37 -2.01 77.47 -3.74
CA GLU A 37 -1.75 78.84 -3.25
C GLU A 37 -1.56 79.86 -4.39
N HIS A 38 -2.55 80.73 -4.54
CA HIS A 38 -2.51 81.91 -5.40
C HIS A 38 -1.96 83.11 -4.64
N HIS A 39 -0.70 83.51 -4.87
CA HIS A 39 -0.19 84.81 -4.40
C HIS A 39 0.57 85.59 -5.49
N THR A 40 -0.20 86.40 -6.22
CA THR A 40 0.21 87.68 -6.81
C THR A 40 0.81 88.57 -5.69
N ALA A 41 1.75 89.52 -5.93
CA ALA A 41 2.03 90.22 -7.18
C ALA A 41 3.42 90.91 -7.23
N HIS A 42 3.73 91.44 -8.42
CA HIS A 42 4.63 92.57 -8.73
C HIS A 42 6.09 92.56 -8.20
N SER A 43 7.02 92.39 -9.15
CA SER A 43 8.12 93.35 -9.31
C SER A 43 8.31 93.66 -10.79
N THR A 44 8.09 94.92 -11.18
CA THR A 44 8.22 95.38 -12.57
C THR A 44 9.60 96.00 -12.80
N HIS A 45 10.50 95.26 -13.45
CA HIS A 45 11.70 95.87 -14.05
C HIS A 45 11.52 95.95 -15.56
N ALA A 46 11.47 97.18 -16.09
CA ALA A 46 11.20 97.45 -17.49
C ALA A 46 12.48 97.28 -18.34
N GLN A 47 12.92 96.04 -18.54
CA GLN A 47 14.01 95.76 -19.47
C GLN A 47 13.55 96.06 -20.90
N GLN A 48 14.28 96.95 -21.57
CA GLN A 48 13.88 97.55 -22.84
C GLN A 48 13.68 96.52 -23.95
N LYS A 49 12.64 96.69 -24.78
CA LYS A 49 12.48 95.91 -26.01
C LYS A 49 13.66 96.17 -26.95
N ASN A 50 14.55 95.19 -27.10
CA ASN A 50 15.31 95.02 -28.33
C ASN A 50 14.79 93.77 -29.03
N SER A 51 13.70 93.91 -29.79
CA SER A 51 13.12 92.82 -30.57
C SER A 51 13.92 92.62 -31.85
N GLU A 52 15.14 92.11 -31.69
CA GLU A 52 15.84 91.44 -32.79
C GLU A 52 14.96 90.31 -33.32
N PRO A 53 14.83 90.13 -34.65
CA PRO A 53 14.10 88.99 -35.18
C PRO A 53 14.86 87.73 -34.78
N MET A 54 14.32 86.98 -33.80
CA MET A 54 14.91 85.70 -33.36
C MET A 54 15.21 84.87 -34.60
N SER A 55 16.49 84.54 -34.79
CA SER A 55 16.94 84.10 -36.11
C SER A 55 16.13 82.88 -36.56
N GLU A 56 15.89 82.77 -37.86
CA GLU A 56 15.09 81.69 -38.41
C GLU A 56 15.68 80.30 -38.05
N GLU A 57 16.99 80.25 -37.83
CA GLU A 57 17.73 79.14 -37.25
C GLU A 57 17.44 78.89 -35.75
N MET A 58 17.45 79.93 -34.90
CA MET A 58 17.03 79.79 -33.48
C MET A 58 15.59 79.30 -33.36
N LEU A 59 14.68 79.76 -34.24
CA LEU A 59 13.28 79.35 -34.26
C LEU A 59 13.13 77.89 -34.71
N ARG A 60 13.88 77.46 -35.74
CA ARG A 60 14.02 76.04 -36.13
C ARG A 60 14.58 75.18 -34.99
N ASN A 61 15.60 75.64 -34.27
CA ASN A 61 16.23 74.92 -33.17
C ASN A 61 15.28 74.78 -31.96
N ALA A 62 14.54 75.83 -31.61
CA ALA A 62 13.52 75.78 -30.56
C ALA A 62 12.41 74.78 -30.89
N TYR A 63 11.94 74.76 -32.14
CA TYR A 63 10.97 73.76 -32.62
C TYR A 63 11.53 72.33 -32.54
N HIS A 64 12.79 72.12 -32.96
CA HIS A 64 13.43 70.80 -32.90
C HIS A 64 13.58 70.30 -31.45
N LEU A 65 13.98 71.16 -30.51
CA LEU A 65 14.06 70.84 -29.08
C LEU A 65 12.68 70.51 -28.48
N SER A 66 11.63 71.24 -28.86
CA SER A 66 10.25 70.93 -28.43
C SER A 66 9.76 69.60 -28.99
N ARG A 67 10.06 69.28 -30.25
CA ARG A 67 9.75 67.99 -30.88
C ARG A 67 10.49 66.82 -30.22
N LEU A 68 11.77 66.99 -29.88
CA LEU A 68 12.55 66.01 -29.12
C LEU A 68 11.97 65.78 -27.72
N ARG A 69 11.52 66.86 -27.05
CA ARG A 69 10.86 66.76 -25.73
C ARG A 69 9.53 66.01 -25.82
N SER A 70 8.67 66.30 -26.81
CA SER A 70 7.44 65.53 -27.06
C SER A 70 7.74 64.04 -27.25
N SER A 71 8.65 63.73 -28.18
CA SER A 71 9.05 62.34 -28.46
C SER A 71 9.59 61.63 -27.22
N SER A 72 10.37 62.30 -26.37
CA SER A 72 10.87 61.74 -25.11
C SER A 72 9.75 61.50 -24.08
N VAL A 73 8.75 62.38 -24.00
CA VAL A 73 7.55 62.16 -23.17
C VAL A 73 6.76 60.96 -23.68
N GLU A 74 6.43 60.92 -24.97
CA GLU A 74 5.67 59.84 -25.62
C GLU A 74 6.35 58.46 -25.48
N ILE A 75 7.69 58.40 -25.55
CA ILE A 75 8.45 57.15 -25.37
C ILE A 75 8.33 56.65 -23.92
N ARG A 76 8.39 57.55 -22.92
CA ARG A 76 8.21 57.17 -21.50
C ARG A 76 6.78 56.78 -21.18
N GLU A 77 5.81 57.47 -21.78
CA GLU A 77 4.38 57.17 -21.65
C GLU A 77 4.07 55.77 -22.21
N LYS A 78 4.41 55.51 -23.48
CA LYS A 78 4.25 54.19 -24.12
C LYS A 78 5.05 53.08 -23.42
N GLY A 79 6.18 53.42 -22.77
CA GLY A 79 6.92 52.51 -21.90
C GLY A 79 6.16 52.17 -20.62
N SER A 80 5.56 53.18 -19.99
CA SER A 80 4.76 53.06 -18.76
C SER A 80 3.44 52.32 -19.00
N GLU A 81 2.79 52.52 -20.15
CA GLU A 81 1.62 51.75 -20.58
C GLU A 81 1.93 50.26 -20.71
N ARG A 82 3.00 49.90 -21.43
CA ARG A 82 3.46 48.50 -21.57
C ARG A 82 3.80 47.85 -20.23
N LEU A 83 4.46 48.59 -19.33
CA LEU A 83 4.78 48.09 -17.99
C LEU A 83 3.52 47.89 -17.14
N LYS A 84 2.51 48.77 -17.26
CA LYS A 84 1.19 48.58 -16.62
C LYS A 84 0.44 47.37 -17.19
N GLU A 85 0.49 47.15 -18.51
CA GLU A 85 -0.16 46.02 -19.18
C GLU A 85 0.48 44.68 -18.76
N GLU A 86 1.82 44.59 -18.81
CA GLU A 86 2.54 43.39 -18.37
C GLU A 86 2.39 43.14 -16.86
N LEU A 87 2.34 44.18 -16.03
CA LEU A 87 2.02 44.04 -14.60
C LEU A 87 0.60 43.47 -14.41
N ALA A 88 -0.41 44.04 -15.07
CA ALA A 88 -1.80 43.57 -14.99
C ALA A 88 -1.99 42.17 -15.58
N LYS A 89 -1.12 41.74 -16.51
CA LYS A 89 -1.04 40.39 -17.06
C LYS A 89 -0.41 39.41 -16.06
N ALA A 90 0.72 39.77 -15.47
CA ALA A 90 1.37 38.98 -14.42
C ALA A 90 0.48 38.80 -13.18
N GLN A 91 -0.23 39.86 -12.75
CA GLN A 91 -1.21 39.79 -11.64
C GLN A 91 -2.38 38.83 -11.95
N ARG A 92 -2.89 38.82 -13.19
CA ARG A 92 -3.94 37.88 -13.61
C ARG A 92 -3.43 36.44 -13.70
N GLU A 93 -2.22 36.23 -14.20
CA GLU A 93 -1.63 34.89 -14.22
C GLU A 93 -1.38 34.38 -12.79
N LEU A 94 -0.79 35.20 -11.92
CA LEU A 94 -0.57 34.87 -10.50
C LEU A 94 -1.87 34.44 -9.82
N LYS A 95 -2.95 35.22 -9.96
CA LYS A 95 -4.26 34.88 -9.39
C LYS A 95 -4.80 33.53 -9.89
N LEU A 96 -4.61 33.20 -11.17
CA LEU A 96 -4.99 31.90 -11.72
C LEU A 96 -4.10 30.75 -11.20
N LYS A 97 -2.82 31.01 -10.89
CA LYS A 97 -1.95 30.04 -10.21
C LYS A 97 -2.36 29.86 -8.75
N ASP A 98 -2.69 30.93 -8.04
CA ASP A 98 -3.17 30.88 -6.65
C ASP A 98 -4.48 30.08 -6.54
N GLU A 99 -5.43 30.32 -7.46
CA GLU A 99 -6.68 29.54 -7.57
C GLU A 99 -6.43 28.05 -7.84
N GLU A 100 -5.38 27.68 -8.57
CA GLU A 100 -5.00 26.28 -8.79
C GLU A 100 -4.27 25.68 -7.58
N CYS A 101 -3.37 26.42 -6.94
CA CYS A 101 -2.74 26.03 -5.67
C CYS A 101 -3.78 25.78 -4.58
N GLU A 102 -4.85 26.57 -4.53
CA GLU A 102 -5.97 26.38 -3.61
C GLU A 102 -6.82 25.13 -3.91
N LYS A 103 -6.91 24.68 -5.18
CA LYS A 103 -7.53 23.39 -5.53
C LYS A 103 -6.62 22.23 -5.13
N LEU A 104 -5.32 22.33 -5.45
CA LEU A 104 -4.32 21.32 -5.11
C LEU A 104 -4.13 21.16 -3.60
N SER A 105 -4.26 22.24 -2.81
CA SER A 105 -4.26 22.15 -1.34
C SER A 105 -5.44 21.33 -0.83
N LYS A 106 -6.64 21.56 -1.36
CA LYS A 106 -7.85 20.82 -0.98
C LYS A 106 -7.77 19.33 -1.35
N VAL A 107 -7.23 19.01 -2.54
CA VAL A 107 -6.97 17.61 -2.93
C VAL A 107 -5.93 16.96 -2.01
N ARG A 108 -4.87 17.69 -1.63
CA ARG A 108 -3.88 17.20 -0.67
C ARG A 108 -4.50 16.97 0.71
N GLU A 109 -5.31 17.90 1.21
CA GLU A 109 -6.03 17.79 2.49
C GLU A 109 -7.01 16.60 2.52
N GLN A 110 -7.71 16.34 1.41
CA GLN A 110 -8.58 15.16 1.26
C GLN A 110 -7.78 13.85 1.32
N LEU A 111 -6.67 13.76 0.59
CA LEU A 111 -5.79 12.59 0.62
C LEU A 111 -5.09 12.41 1.97
N GLU A 112 -4.72 13.50 2.65
CA GLU A 112 -4.19 13.50 4.02
C GLU A 112 -5.22 12.89 5.00
N GLN A 113 -6.50 13.26 4.89
CA GLN A 113 -7.60 12.69 5.69
C GLN A 113 -7.88 11.22 5.35
N GLU A 114 -8.02 10.85 4.07
CA GLU A 114 -8.27 9.47 3.64
C GLU A 114 -7.15 8.51 4.11
N LEU A 115 -5.90 8.98 4.11
CA LEU A 115 -4.76 8.22 4.63
C LEU A 115 -4.80 8.09 6.16
N GLU A 116 -5.23 9.11 6.91
CA GLU A 116 -5.40 9.02 8.36
C GLU A 116 -6.52 8.04 8.73
N GLU A 117 -7.69 8.13 8.08
CA GLU A 117 -8.83 7.23 8.29
C GLU A 117 -8.49 5.76 7.95
N LEU A 118 -7.83 5.51 6.82
CA LEU A 118 -7.34 4.17 6.46
C LEU A 118 -6.31 3.66 7.47
N THR A 119 -5.38 4.50 7.92
CA THR A 119 -4.36 4.13 8.92
C THR A 119 -5.01 3.75 10.25
N ALA A 120 -6.00 4.52 10.72
CA ALA A 120 -6.76 4.21 11.93
C ALA A 120 -7.48 2.85 11.80
N SER A 121 -8.21 2.64 10.69
CA SER A 121 -8.92 1.39 10.39
C SER A 121 -8.01 0.16 10.39
N LEU A 122 -6.82 0.27 9.77
CA LEU A 122 -5.82 -0.80 9.77
C LEU A 122 -5.30 -1.14 11.18
N PHE A 123 -5.07 -0.14 12.04
CA PHE A 123 -4.69 -0.39 13.44
C PHE A 123 -5.84 -1.01 14.26
N GLU A 124 -7.09 -0.59 14.05
CA GLU A 124 -8.25 -1.17 14.73
C GLU A 124 -8.47 -2.64 14.37
N GLU A 125 -8.39 -2.98 13.08
CA GLU A 125 -8.55 -4.35 12.60
C GLU A 125 -7.37 -5.23 13.04
N ALA A 126 -6.12 -4.75 12.95
CA ALA A 126 -4.96 -5.47 13.48
C ALA A 126 -5.10 -5.76 14.99
N HIS A 127 -5.54 -4.77 15.78
CA HIS A 127 -5.83 -4.98 17.20
C HIS A 127 -7.02 -5.93 17.43
N LYS A 128 -8.04 -5.93 16.55
CA LYS A 128 -9.15 -6.90 16.59
C LYS A 128 -8.67 -8.33 16.34
N MET A 129 -7.90 -8.56 15.28
CA MET A 129 -7.30 -9.86 14.96
C MET A 129 -6.46 -10.40 16.14
N VAL A 130 -5.62 -9.57 16.75
CA VAL A 130 -4.80 -9.95 17.93
C VAL A 130 -5.68 -10.27 19.15
N ARG A 131 -6.71 -9.46 19.44
CA ARG A 131 -7.66 -9.74 20.54
C ARG A 131 -8.40 -11.06 20.32
N GLU A 132 -8.85 -11.33 19.10
CA GLU A 132 -9.53 -12.58 18.74
C GLU A 132 -8.60 -13.79 18.88
N ALA A 133 -7.37 -13.71 18.38
CA ALA A 133 -6.37 -14.77 18.50
C ALA A 133 -6.09 -15.11 19.97
N ASN A 134 -5.84 -14.09 20.80
CA ASN A 134 -5.61 -14.25 22.24
C ASN A 134 -6.82 -14.87 22.97
N THR A 135 -8.05 -14.51 22.58
CA THR A 135 -9.28 -15.07 23.16
C THR A 135 -9.47 -16.54 22.76
N LYS A 136 -9.19 -16.87 21.49
CA LYS A 136 -9.21 -18.25 20.97
C LYS A 136 -8.15 -19.10 21.66
N GLN A 137 -6.92 -18.59 21.83
CA GLN A 137 -5.84 -19.23 22.58
C GLN A 137 -6.22 -19.50 24.04
N ALA A 138 -6.64 -18.47 24.79
CA ALA A 138 -7.01 -18.63 26.20
C ALA A 138 -8.17 -19.63 26.41
N THR A 139 -9.08 -19.73 25.44
CA THR A 139 -10.15 -20.74 25.46
C THR A 139 -9.61 -22.15 25.25
N ALA A 140 -8.69 -22.34 24.29
CA ALA A 140 -8.05 -23.63 24.03
C ALA A 140 -7.14 -24.08 25.19
N GLU A 141 -6.36 -23.16 25.78
CA GLU A 141 -5.52 -23.43 26.96
C GLU A 141 -6.36 -23.83 28.17
N LYS A 142 -7.51 -23.18 28.40
CA LYS A 142 -8.46 -23.58 29.44
C LYS A 142 -8.98 -25.00 29.21
N GLN A 143 -9.43 -25.32 27.99
CA GLN A 143 -9.93 -26.66 27.65
C GLN A 143 -8.84 -27.75 27.78
N LEU A 144 -7.61 -27.44 27.38
CA LEU A 144 -6.45 -28.31 27.58
C LEU A 144 -6.21 -28.60 29.06
N LYS A 145 -6.24 -27.56 29.92
CA LYS A 145 -6.08 -27.72 31.37
C LYS A 145 -7.21 -28.54 32.01
N GLU A 146 -8.44 -28.36 31.56
CA GLU A 146 -9.59 -29.18 31.99
C GLU A 146 -9.47 -30.64 31.53
N ALA A 147 -8.89 -30.89 30.35
CA ALA A 147 -8.61 -32.24 29.87
C ALA A 147 -7.45 -32.91 30.63
N GLN A 148 -6.39 -32.16 30.94
CA GLN A 148 -5.26 -32.62 31.77
C GLN A 148 -5.75 -33.05 33.16
N GLY A 149 -6.56 -32.22 33.84
CA GLY A 149 -7.11 -32.59 35.15
C GLY A 149 -7.99 -33.85 35.14
N LYS A 150 -8.66 -34.17 34.02
CA LYS A 150 -9.39 -35.44 33.85
C LYS A 150 -8.43 -36.62 33.70
N ILE A 151 -7.31 -36.43 32.99
CA ILE A 151 -6.26 -37.45 32.86
C ILE A 151 -5.62 -37.73 34.23
N ASP A 152 -5.34 -36.69 35.02
CA ASP A 152 -4.76 -36.84 36.37
C ASP A 152 -5.66 -37.66 37.31
N VAL A 153 -6.98 -37.41 37.30
CA VAL A 153 -7.97 -38.19 38.05
C VAL A 153 -8.01 -39.65 37.58
N LEU A 154 -8.09 -39.89 36.26
CA LEU A 154 -8.10 -41.24 35.70
C LEU A 154 -6.80 -42.01 35.98
N LEU A 155 -5.64 -41.33 36.00
CA LEU A 155 -4.36 -41.93 36.39
C LEU A 155 -4.33 -42.30 37.87
N ALA A 156 -4.92 -41.48 38.74
CA ALA A 156 -5.07 -41.81 40.17
C ALA A 156 -6.00 -43.02 40.36
N GLU A 157 -7.15 -43.06 39.68
CA GLU A 157 -8.08 -44.20 39.70
C GLU A 157 -7.43 -45.50 39.20
N VAL A 158 -6.75 -45.46 38.05
CA VAL A 158 -6.02 -46.62 37.50
C VAL A 158 -4.89 -47.07 38.44
N THR A 159 -4.24 -46.16 39.15
CA THR A 159 -3.20 -46.49 40.14
C THR A 159 -3.79 -47.13 41.39
N ALA A 160 -4.92 -46.62 41.90
CA ALA A 160 -5.65 -47.21 43.01
C ALA A 160 -6.18 -48.62 42.67
N LEU A 161 -6.75 -48.80 41.47
CA LEU A 161 -7.22 -50.09 40.98
C LEU A 161 -6.08 -51.10 40.81
N LYS A 162 -4.93 -50.69 40.25
CA LYS A 162 -3.72 -51.54 40.18
C LYS A 162 -3.26 -51.98 41.56
N THR A 163 -3.20 -51.04 42.51
CA THR A 163 -2.82 -51.34 43.91
C THR A 163 -3.80 -52.33 44.53
N LEU A 164 -5.11 -52.12 44.38
CA LEU A 164 -6.15 -53.01 44.90
C LEU A 164 -6.05 -54.42 44.32
N VAL A 165 -5.82 -54.56 43.00
CA VAL A 165 -5.60 -55.88 42.37
C VAL A 165 -4.37 -56.57 42.95
N ILE A 166 -3.24 -55.85 43.08
CA ILE A 166 -1.99 -56.41 43.63
C ILE A 166 -2.15 -56.83 45.09
N THR A 167 -2.88 -56.07 45.92
CA THR A 167 -3.12 -56.42 47.33
C THR A 167 -4.19 -57.49 47.52
N SER A 168 -5.15 -57.63 46.58
CA SER A 168 -6.20 -58.67 46.64
C SER A 168 -5.69 -60.07 46.30
N THR A 169 -4.58 -60.19 45.56
CA THR A 169 -3.91 -61.48 45.28
C THR A 169 -2.45 -61.47 45.76
N PRO A 170 -2.21 -61.56 47.08
CA PRO A 170 -0.87 -61.45 47.65
C PRO A 170 -0.04 -62.72 47.43
N SER A 171 0.74 -62.72 46.33
CA SER A 171 1.74 -63.72 45.94
C SER A 171 1.21 -65.08 45.45
N SER A 172 1.85 -65.57 44.38
CA SER A 172 1.57 -66.80 43.63
C SER A 172 0.18 -66.90 42.97
N PRO A 173 0.08 -67.20 41.65
CA PRO A 173 -1.19 -67.54 41.03
C PRO A 173 -1.62 -68.95 41.47
N ASN A 174 -2.84 -69.08 41.99
CA ASN A 174 -3.37 -70.36 42.46
C ASN A 174 -3.49 -71.37 41.30
N ARG A 175 -2.55 -72.32 41.23
CA ARG A 175 -2.48 -73.36 40.19
C ARG A 175 -3.52 -74.48 40.34
N GLU A 176 -4.18 -74.58 41.48
CA GLU A 176 -5.08 -75.69 41.79
C GLU A 176 -6.49 -75.49 41.18
N LEU A 177 -6.88 -74.24 40.93
CA LEU A 177 -8.16 -73.88 40.31
C LEU A 177 -8.14 -73.82 38.77
N HIS A 178 -6.97 -74.04 38.13
CA HIS A 178 -6.84 -74.05 36.67
C HIS A 178 -6.28 -75.38 36.12
N PRO A 179 -7.14 -76.36 35.83
CA PRO A 179 -6.73 -77.63 35.17
C PRO A 179 -5.97 -77.43 33.86
N GLN A 180 -6.20 -76.31 33.15
CA GLN A 180 -5.54 -75.96 31.88
C GLN A 180 -4.02 -75.74 32.01
N LEU A 181 -3.47 -75.62 33.23
CA LEU A 181 -2.02 -75.52 33.46
C LEU A 181 -1.37 -76.89 33.76
N GLN A 182 -2.13 -77.98 33.75
CA GLN A 182 -1.65 -79.33 34.07
C GLN A 182 -1.61 -80.26 32.84
N SER A 183 -0.60 -80.10 31.97
CA SER A 183 0.12 -81.15 31.22
C SER A 183 0.72 -80.64 29.89
N PRO A 184 1.81 -81.24 29.38
CA PRO A 184 2.39 -80.88 28.09
C PRO A 184 2.05 -81.89 26.98
N SER A 185 1.68 -81.41 25.79
CA SER A 185 1.81 -82.22 24.56
C SER A 185 1.95 -81.35 23.31
N LYS A 186 2.54 -81.94 22.26
CA LYS A 186 2.88 -81.28 20.99
C LYS A 186 1.75 -81.48 19.97
N ALA A 187 1.26 -80.40 19.37
CA ALA A 187 0.52 -80.46 18.11
C ALA A 187 0.76 -79.18 17.30
N ALA A 188 1.33 -79.31 16.10
CA ALA A 188 1.53 -78.20 15.19
C ALA A 188 0.54 -78.28 14.04
N PHE A 189 -0.40 -77.33 13.95
CA PHE A 189 -1.32 -77.21 12.82
C PHE A 189 -1.37 -75.78 12.28
N LYS A 190 -1.14 -75.64 10.96
CA LYS A 190 -1.21 -74.38 10.23
C LYS A 190 -2.60 -74.21 9.63
N LYS A 191 -3.36 -73.17 10.02
CA LYS A 191 -4.47 -72.64 9.22
C LYS A 191 -4.73 -71.17 9.58
N GLY A 192 -4.57 -70.27 8.62
CA GLY A 192 -4.98 -68.87 8.80
C GLY A 192 -6.50 -68.73 8.75
N HIS A 193 -7.03 -67.63 9.30
CA HIS A 193 -8.42 -67.22 9.13
C HIS A 193 -8.50 -65.84 8.45
N SER A 194 -9.48 -65.70 7.56
CA SER A 194 -9.67 -64.48 6.77
C SER A 194 -10.28 -63.35 7.59
N ARG A 195 -10.09 -62.10 7.13
CA ARG A 195 -10.74 -60.91 7.70
C ARG A 195 -12.07 -60.69 6.99
N ASN A 196 -13.18 -60.87 7.70
CA ASN A 196 -14.52 -60.67 7.13
C ASN A 196 -14.80 -59.17 6.86
N LYS A 197 -15.62 -58.91 5.85
CA LYS A 197 -16.21 -57.60 5.50
C LYS A 197 -17.70 -57.78 5.17
N SER A 198 -18.44 -56.65 5.21
CA SER A 198 -19.72 -56.41 4.54
C SER A 198 -21.03 -56.86 5.25
N LEU A 199 -22.15 -56.38 4.66
CA LEU A 199 -23.57 -56.47 5.07
C LEU A 199 -23.99 -55.44 6.15
N SER A 200 -25.10 -54.69 6.04
CA SER A 200 -26.09 -54.50 4.94
C SER A 200 -26.88 -53.19 5.17
N SER A 201 -27.70 -52.62 4.25
CA SER A 201 -28.09 -53.06 2.89
C SER A 201 -27.74 -52.00 1.81
N ALA A 202 -28.58 -51.22 1.09
CA ALA A 202 -30.05 -51.02 1.01
C ALA A 202 -30.46 -50.47 -0.39
N MET A 203 -31.71 -49.98 -0.57
CA MET A 203 -32.35 -49.67 -1.87
C MET A 203 -33.14 -48.34 -1.91
N VAL A 204 -33.52 -47.69 -3.04
CA VAL A 204 -33.10 -47.61 -4.48
C VAL A 204 -33.86 -46.40 -5.12
N THR A 205 -33.38 -45.87 -6.27
CA THR A 205 -33.94 -44.85 -7.22
C THR A 205 -33.27 -43.47 -7.17
N ALA A 206 -32.85 -42.84 -8.29
CA ALA A 206 -32.64 -43.33 -9.66
C ALA A 206 -31.62 -42.46 -10.45
N ALA A 207 -31.08 -43.04 -11.53
CA ALA A 207 -30.36 -42.41 -12.67
C ALA A 207 -29.02 -41.64 -12.45
N THR A 208 -28.02 -42.06 -13.24
CA THR A 208 -26.81 -41.32 -13.68
C THR A 208 -25.70 -41.00 -12.64
N PRO A 209 -24.42 -40.84 -13.07
CA PRO A 209 -23.31 -41.29 -12.23
C PRO A 209 -22.40 -40.20 -11.61
N ASN A 210 -21.96 -40.50 -10.38
CA ASN A 210 -20.59 -40.31 -9.87
C ASN A 210 -19.96 -38.90 -9.87
N THR A 211 -20.24 -38.14 -8.79
CA THR A 211 -19.30 -37.14 -8.23
C THR A 211 -19.16 -37.38 -6.72
N GLN A 212 -17.99 -37.04 -6.16
CA GLN A 212 -17.54 -37.45 -4.83
C GLN A 212 -18.26 -36.76 -3.66
N LEU A 213 -18.29 -37.44 -2.51
CA LEU A 213 -18.58 -36.81 -1.21
C LEU A 213 -17.47 -35.81 -0.87
N GLN A 214 -17.81 -34.52 -0.77
CA GLN A 214 -16.88 -33.43 -0.48
C GLN A 214 -16.48 -33.38 1.01
N PRO A 215 -15.19 -33.54 1.37
CA PRO A 215 -14.69 -33.20 2.70
C PRO A 215 -14.27 -31.72 2.76
N ILE A 216 -14.65 -31.06 3.86
CA ILE A 216 -14.18 -29.76 4.39
C ILE A 216 -13.09 -29.07 3.54
N CYS A 217 -13.47 -27.97 2.87
CA CYS A 217 -12.53 -27.08 2.18
C CYS A 217 -11.56 -26.41 3.18
N LYS A 218 -10.43 -27.06 3.42
CA LYS A 218 -9.16 -26.38 3.67
C LYS A 218 -8.59 -25.99 2.31
N ASP A 219 -7.91 -24.86 2.22
CA ASP A 219 -7.26 -24.43 0.98
C ASP A 219 -6.24 -25.49 0.53
N GLY A 220 -6.61 -26.24 -0.51
CA GLY A 220 -6.05 -27.55 -0.86
C GLY A 220 -4.78 -27.44 -1.68
N ARG A 221 -3.78 -26.71 -1.16
CA ARG A 221 -2.50 -26.46 -1.84
C ARG A 221 -1.58 -27.69 -1.76
N GLU A 222 -2.02 -28.77 -2.39
CA GLU A 222 -1.18 -29.90 -2.78
C GLU A 222 -0.19 -29.41 -3.85
N ILE A 223 1.10 -29.71 -3.65
CA ILE A 223 2.17 -29.28 -4.56
C ILE A 223 2.36 -30.39 -5.59
N ASP A 224 2.22 -30.05 -6.88
CA ASP A 224 2.61 -30.96 -7.95
C ASP A 224 4.11 -31.24 -7.86
N LEU A 225 4.45 -32.50 -7.61
CA LEU A 225 5.83 -32.93 -7.38
C LEU A 225 6.69 -32.85 -8.65
N ILE A 226 6.09 -32.99 -9.84
CA ILE A 226 6.78 -32.91 -11.13
C ILE A 226 7.15 -31.45 -11.42
N LEU A 227 6.19 -30.52 -11.24
CA LEU A 227 6.46 -29.09 -11.35
C LEU A 227 7.49 -28.61 -10.30
N PHE A 228 7.44 -29.17 -9.09
CA PHE A 228 8.39 -28.83 -8.03
C PHE A 228 9.80 -29.38 -8.29
N GLU A 229 9.94 -30.61 -8.80
CA GLU A 229 11.22 -31.20 -9.19
C GLU A 229 11.87 -30.43 -10.36
N GLU A 230 11.08 -30.04 -11.38
CA GLU A 230 11.58 -29.23 -12.50
C GLU A 230 11.96 -27.80 -12.07
N PHE A 231 11.16 -27.15 -11.22
CA PHE A 231 11.51 -25.85 -10.62
C PHE A 231 12.79 -25.94 -9.79
N GLN A 232 12.95 -26.99 -9.00
CA GLN A 232 14.16 -27.18 -8.19
C GLN A 232 15.39 -27.46 -9.06
N ALA A 233 15.27 -28.26 -10.14
CA ALA A 233 16.36 -28.45 -11.09
C ALA A 233 16.78 -27.13 -11.77
N TRP A 234 15.81 -26.33 -12.24
CA TRP A 234 16.07 -24.99 -12.80
C TRP A 234 16.65 -24.01 -11.76
N LYS A 235 16.32 -24.16 -10.48
CA LYS A 235 16.83 -23.29 -9.41
C LYS A 235 18.27 -23.62 -9.01
N GLU A 236 18.70 -24.88 -9.10
CA GLU A 236 20.09 -25.27 -8.87
C GLU A 236 20.99 -24.91 -10.08
N GLU A 237 20.46 -24.93 -11.32
CA GLU A 237 21.14 -24.39 -12.51
C GLU A 237 20.27 -23.34 -13.26
N PRO A 238 20.23 -22.07 -12.79
CA PRO A 238 19.39 -21.03 -13.37
C PRO A 238 19.77 -20.68 -14.81
N THR A 239 18.83 -20.94 -15.73
CA THR A 239 18.99 -20.64 -17.17
C THR A 239 17.81 -19.86 -17.74
N LEU A 240 18.08 -19.06 -18.77
CA LEU A 240 17.07 -18.35 -19.58
C LEU A 240 16.82 -19.05 -20.94
N ASP A 241 17.40 -20.24 -21.15
CA ASP A 241 17.13 -21.03 -22.34
C ASP A 241 15.67 -21.52 -22.35
N LYS A 242 14.97 -21.22 -23.45
CA LYS A 242 13.56 -21.56 -23.66
C LYS A 242 13.36 -23.05 -24.02
N ALA A 243 14.44 -23.79 -24.24
CA ALA A 243 14.44 -25.24 -24.40
C ALA A 243 14.70 -26.01 -23.09
N CYS A 244 14.84 -25.34 -21.93
CA CYS A 244 14.89 -26.05 -20.65
C CYS A 244 13.47 -26.48 -20.23
N PRO A 245 13.26 -27.67 -19.63
CA PRO A 245 11.92 -28.23 -19.41
C PRO A 245 10.96 -27.31 -18.63
N PHE A 246 11.47 -26.69 -17.57
CA PHE A 246 10.72 -25.77 -16.71
C PHE A 246 10.19 -24.54 -17.48
N LEU A 247 11.06 -23.87 -18.26
CA LEU A 247 10.65 -22.72 -19.05
C LEU A 247 9.82 -23.13 -20.27
N GLU A 248 10.14 -24.26 -20.93
CA GLU A 248 9.33 -24.75 -22.06
C GLU A 248 7.87 -24.98 -21.64
N ARG A 249 7.64 -25.58 -20.46
CA ARG A 249 6.28 -25.77 -19.92
C ARG A 249 5.57 -24.45 -19.65
N ILE A 250 6.18 -23.53 -18.92
CA ILE A 250 5.59 -22.19 -18.64
C ILE A 250 5.31 -21.43 -19.94
N TYR A 251 6.22 -21.49 -20.92
CA TYR A 251 6.00 -20.90 -22.23
C TYR A 251 4.84 -21.55 -23.00
N GLN A 252 4.61 -22.85 -22.84
CA GLN A 252 3.57 -23.60 -23.55
C GLN A 252 2.19 -23.55 -22.88
N GLU A 253 2.13 -23.55 -21.55
CA GLU A 253 0.89 -23.67 -20.76
C GLU A 253 0.36 -22.32 -20.29
N ASP A 254 1.23 -21.39 -19.87
CA ASP A 254 0.81 -20.05 -19.40
C ASP A 254 0.96 -18.98 -20.49
N ILE A 255 2.19 -18.79 -21.00
CA ILE A 255 2.52 -17.60 -21.78
C ILE A 255 1.92 -17.69 -23.20
N ARG A 256 1.99 -18.85 -23.87
CA ARG A 256 1.38 -19.08 -25.20
C ARG A 256 -0.14 -18.81 -25.21
N PRO A 257 -0.95 -19.34 -24.28
CA PRO A 257 -2.35 -18.97 -24.19
C PRO A 257 -2.58 -17.48 -23.86
N CYS A 258 -1.86 -16.91 -22.90
CA CYS A 258 -2.04 -15.51 -22.48
C CYS A 258 -1.73 -14.47 -23.56
N LEU A 259 -0.84 -14.78 -24.51
CA LEU A 259 -0.46 -13.89 -25.63
C LEU A 259 -1.07 -14.33 -26.98
N SER A 260 -2.11 -15.17 -26.96
CA SER A 260 -2.81 -15.63 -28.16
C SER A 260 -3.98 -14.70 -28.52
N PHE A 261 -3.68 -13.54 -29.11
CA PHE A 261 -4.71 -12.59 -29.56
C PHE A 261 -5.26 -12.96 -30.95
N ALA A 262 -6.56 -12.71 -31.16
CA ALA A 262 -7.26 -12.93 -32.44
C ALA A 262 -6.71 -12.11 -33.63
N LYS A 263 -5.83 -11.14 -33.38
CA LYS A 263 -4.98 -10.50 -34.40
C LYS A 263 -3.56 -11.05 -34.26
N HIS A 264 -3.24 -12.10 -35.01
CA HIS A 264 -1.95 -12.81 -34.93
C HIS A 264 -0.71 -11.90 -35.11
N GLU A 265 -0.82 -10.80 -35.87
CA GLU A 265 0.23 -9.79 -36.03
C GLU A 265 0.63 -9.14 -34.70
N VAL A 266 -0.35 -8.82 -33.83
CA VAL A 266 -0.11 -8.22 -32.51
C VAL A 266 0.53 -9.23 -31.59
N SER A 267 0.06 -10.48 -31.62
CA SER A 267 0.65 -11.60 -30.89
C SER A 267 2.12 -11.77 -31.26
N PHE A 268 2.43 -11.95 -32.55
CA PHE A 268 3.79 -12.20 -33.04
C PHE A 268 4.78 -11.09 -32.63
N ASN A 269 4.37 -9.83 -32.74
CA ASN A 269 5.21 -8.70 -32.33
C ASN A 269 5.49 -8.70 -30.81
N HIS A 270 4.50 -9.03 -29.97
CA HIS A 270 4.71 -9.19 -28.52
C HIS A 270 5.67 -10.36 -28.21
N TRP A 271 5.55 -11.48 -28.94
CA TRP A 271 6.44 -12.63 -28.82
C TRP A 271 7.89 -12.29 -29.15
N SER A 272 8.13 -11.54 -30.24
CA SER A 272 9.47 -11.07 -30.61
C SER A 272 10.05 -10.07 -29.60
N GLN A 273 9.22 -9.16 -29.07
CA GLN A 273 9.65 -8.15 -28.08
C GLN A 273 10.12 -8.80 -26.78
N LEU A 274 9.26 -9.61 -26.14
CA LEU A 274 9.60 -10.33 -24.90
C LEU A 274 10.78 -11.30 -25.07
N SER A 275 10.98 -11.85 -26.27
CA SER A 275 12.14 -12.70 -26.56
C SER A 275 13.44 -11.92 -26.85
N SER A 276 13.38 -10.60 -26.97
CA SER A 276 14.53 -9.71 -27.16
C SER A 276 14.95 -9.08 -25.84
N ASP A 277 13.99 -8.56 -25.07
CA ASP A 277 14.25 -7.87 -23.80
C ASP A 277 14.87 -8.81 -22.75
N SER A 278 14.53 -10.10 -22.80
CA SER A 278 15.13 -11.16 -21.97
C SER A 278 16.64 -11.40 -22.18
N LYS A 279 17.29 -10.69 -23.12
CA LYS A 279 18.76 -10.71 -23.31
C LYS A 279 19.47 -9.48 -22.73
N VAL A 280 18.74 -8.53 -22.14
CA VAL A 280 19.26 -7.23 -21.68
C VAL A 280 19.55 -7.21 -20.17
N VAL A 281 19.23 -8.30 -19.46
CA VAL A 281 19.50 -8.46 -18.01
C VAL A 281 20.51 -9.59 -17.79
N ALA A 282 21.79 -9.26 -17.99
CA ALA A 282 22.97 -10.06 -17.68
C ALA A 282 24.15 -9.13 -17.36
#